data_AF-A0A392QM18-F1
#
_entry.id   AF-A0A392QM18-F1
#
_cell.length_a   1.000
_cell.length_b   1.000
_cell.length_c   1.000
_cell.angle_alpha   90.00
_cell.angle_beta   90.00
_cell.angle_gamma   90.00
#
_symmetry.space_group_name_H-M   'P 1'
#
loop_
_entity.id
_entity.type
_entity.pdbx_description
1 polymer ?
#
loop_
_entity_poly.entity_id
_entity_poly.type
_entity_poly.pdbx_seq_one_letter_code
_entity_poly.pdbx_strand_id
1 'polypeptide(L)'
;VPVRKLPELFDAQFDGVVVVAVWFDSVVEGVDMWFSDDQSKDMPKFRMKMKVNHGDDIAVFAIFDKDVQNLAMETCPVLLSMGESCSLYPDEMECFYGDAYIYKVKKRDDADFDDLSSFQVTSLCNE
;
A
#
# COMPACT_ATOMS: atom_id res chain seq x y z
N VAL A 1 0.77 13.86 14.45
CA VAL A 1 1.61 12.87 13.75
C VAL A 1 2.81 13.62 13.18
N PRO A 2 4.06 13.23 13.46
CA PRO A 2 5.24 13.91 12.95
C PRO A 2 5.37 13.73 11.43
N VAL A 3 5.84 14.76 10.73
CA VAL A 3 6.16 14.71 9.29
C VAL A 3 7.65 14.38 9.14
N ARG A 4 7.97 13.42 8.28
CA ARG A 4 9.33 12.98 7.98
C ARG A 4 9.53 12.79 6.49
N LYS A 5 10.78 12.88 6.04
CA LYS A 5 11.16 12.47 4.68
C LYS A 5 11.32 10.95 4.62
N LEU A 6 11.15 10.37 3.44
CA LEU A 6 11.34 8.93 3.24
C LEU A 6 12.69 8.40 3.76
N PRO A 7 13.83 9.06 3.53
CA PRO A 7 15.13 8.52 3.96
C PRO A 7 15.26 8.49 5.49
N GLU A 8 14.61 9.42 6.17
CA GLU A 8 14.55 9.48 7.63
C GLU A 8 13.77 8.30 8.24
N LEU A 9 13.06 7.51 7.42
CA LEU A 9 12.36 6.31 7.87
C LEU A 9 13.25 5.07 7.92
N PHE A 10 14.34 5.05 7.16
CA PHE A 10 15.25 3.89 7.09
C PHE A 10 16.15 3.81 8.34
N ASP A 11 16.70 4.95 8.76
CA ASP A 11 17.64 5.01 9.88
C ASP A 11 16.95 5.24 11.23
N ALA A 12 15.69 5.69 11.23
CA ALA A 12 15.01 6.00 12.46
C ALA A 12 14.34 4.76 13.08
N GLN A 13 14.66 4.53 14.36
CA GLN A 13 13.69 3.90 15.24
C GLN A 13 12.59 4.91 15.55
N PHE A 14 11.40 4.65 15.04
CA PHE A 14 10.20 5.37 15.44
C PHE A 14 9.17 4.35 15.90
N ASP A 15 8.53 4.64 17.02
CA ASP A 15 7.38 3.91 17.50
C ASP A 15 6.11 4.69 17.12
N GLY A 16 5.18 4.02 16.45
CA GLY A 16 3.92 4.62 15.98
C GLY A 16 3.89 5.07 14.52
N VAL A 17 3.06 6.10 14.26
CA VAL A 17 2.70 6.57 12.91
C VAL A 17 3.44 7.86 12.58
N VAL A 18 3.90 8.00 11.33
CA VAL A 18 4.55 9.18 10.77
C VAL A 18 3.89 9.58 9.45
N VAL A 19 3.92 10.87 9.09
CA VAL A 19 3.46 11.38 7.80
C VAL A 19 4.67 11.50 6.87
N VAL A 20 4.56 11.01 5.63
CA VAL A 20 5.61 11.05 4.62
C VAL A 20 5.03 11.43 3.26
N ALA A 21 5.74 12.27 2.52
CA ALA A 21 5.43 12.60 1.13
C ALA A 21 6.36 11.82 0.19
N VAL A 22 5.77 11.11 -0.75
CA VAL A 22 6.47 10.23 -1.71
C VAL A 22 5.83 10.33 -3.08
N TRP A 23 6.57 9.91 -4.11
CA TRP A 23 6.08 9.75 -5.46
C TRP A 23 5.78 8.28 -5.72
N PHE A 24 4.64 8.02 -6.35
CA PHE A 24 4.29 6.68 -6.78
C PHE A 24 5.16 6.26 -7.99
N ASP A 25 5.77 5.07 -7.91
CA ASP A 25 6.65 4.52 -8.95
C ASP A 25 5.96 3.36 -9.68
N SER A 26 5.52 2.34 -8.97
CA SER A 26 4.85 1.19 -9.59
C SER A 26 4.09 0.36 -8.56
N VAL A 27 3.21 -0.52 -9.02
CA VAL A 27 2.69 -1.63 -8.21
C VAL A 27 3.70 -2.79 -8.27
N VAL A 28 4.07 -3.35 -7.11
CA VAL A 28 5.00 -4.50 -7.02
C VAL A 28 4.28 -5.80 -6.65
N GLU A 29 3.19 -5.70 -5.90
CA GLU A 29 2.26 -6.79 -5.66
C GLU A 29 0.87 -6.23 -5.92
N GLY A 30 0.12 -6.88 -6.83
CA GLY A 30 -1.22 -6.49 -7.22
C GLY A 30 -2.20 -6.51 -6.05
N VAL A 31 -3.47 -6.29 -6.36
CA VAL A 31 -4.52 -6.40 -5.35
C VAL A 31 -4.76 -7.87 -5.06
N ASP A 32 -4.35 -8.32 -3.88
CA ASP A 32 -4.72 -9.61 -3.32
C ASP A 32 -6.04 -9.48 -2.58
N MET A 33 -6.97 -10.38 -2.87
CA MET A 33 -8.22 -10.55 -2.12
C MET A 33 -8.26 -11.92 -1.45
N TRP A 34 -8.54 -11.96 -0.16
CA TRP A 34 -8.77 -13.21 0.56
C TRP A 34 -9.92 -13.11 1.55
N PHE A 35 -10.43 -14.27 1.97
CA PHE A 35 -11.45 -14.39 3.00
C PHE A 35 -10.82 -14.91 4.29
N SER A 36 -11.30 -14.47 5.44
CA SER A 36 -10.85 -15.00 6.73
C SER A 36 -11.27 -16.47 6.90
N ASP A 37 -10.44 -17.25 7.61
CA ASP A 37 -10.68 -18.67 7.89
C ASP A 37 -11.97 -18.94 8.70
N ASP A 38 -12.57 -17.90 9.29
CA ASP A 38 -13.87 -17.95 9.95
C ASP A 38 -15.07 -18.10 8.98
N GLN A 39 -14.79 -18.25 7.68
CA GLN A 39 -15.74 -18.50 6.60
C GLN A 39 -16.74 -17.38 6.32
N SER A 40 -16.53 -16.18 6.87
CA SER A 40 -17.34 -15.02 6.49
C SER A 40 -16.90 -14.52 5.10
N LYS A 41 -17.54 -15.06 4.05
CA LYS A 41 -17.46 -14.48 2.69
C LYS A 41 -17.97 -13.03 2.63
N ASP A 42 -18.60 -12.57 3.70
CA ASP A 42 -19.20 -11.25 3.83
C ASP A 42 -18.18 -10.12 3.98
N MET A 43 -16.93 -10.42 4.36
CA MET A 43 -15.92 -9.37 4.58
C MET A 43 -14.55 -9.74 4.00
N PRO A 44 -14.40 -9.65 2.67
CA PRO A 44 -13.11 -9.87 2.01
C PRO A 44 -12.07 -8.85 2.49
N LYS A 45 -10.83 -9.32 2.58
CA LYS A 45 -9.65 -8.53 2.90
C LYS A 45 -8.87 -8.21 1.64
N PHE A 46 -8.32 -7.01 1.60
CA PHE A 46 -7.54 -6.53 0.46
C PHE A 46 -6.14 -6.11 0.89
N ARG A 47 -5.15 -6.41 0.04
CA ARG A 47 -3.78 -5.91 0.16
C ARG A 47 -3.24 -5.54 -1.21
N MET A 48 -2.48 -4.47 -1.26
CA MET A 48 -1.66 -4.12 -2.42
C MET A 48 -0.29 -3.62 -1.92
N LYS A 49 0.77 -3.86 -2.68
CA LYS A 49 2.08 -3.25 -2.40
C LYS A 49 2.51 -2.37 -3.56
N MET A 50 2.87 -1.14 -3.23
CA MET A 50 3.39 -0.18 -4.18
C MET A 50 4.84 0.18 -3.85
N LYS A 51 5.63 0.37 -4.90
CA LYS A 51 6.93 1.00 -4.83
C LYS A 51 6.75 2.50 -4.89
N VAL A 52 7.42 3.19 -3.97
CA VAL A 52 7.41 4.65 -3.87
C VAL A 52 8.83 5.16 -3.78
N ASN A 53 9.05 6.40 -4.22
CA ASN A 53 10.36 7.02 -4.19
C ASN A 53 10.32 8.45 -3.62
N HIS A 54 11.48 8.93 -3.18
CA HIS A 54 11.74 10.33 -2.83
C HIS A 54 13.21 10.62 -3.18
N GLY A 55 13.46 11.18 -4.37
CA GLY A 55 14.84 11.26 -4.88
C GLY A 55 15.35 9.87 -5.26
N ASP A 56 16.55 9.51 -4.79
CA ASP A 56 17.17 8.20 -5.04
C ASP A 56 16.68 7.11 -4.06
N ASP A 57 15.96 7.52 -3.02
CA ASP A 57 15.48 6.63 -1.96
C ASP A 57 14.17 5.94 -2.37
N ILE A 58 14.13 4.62 -2.20
CA ILE A 58 13.03 3.76 -2.63
C ILE A 58 12.51 2.94 -1.44
N ALA A 59 11.20 2.80 -1.33
CA ALA A 59 10.57 1.95 -0.32
C ALA A 59 9.33 1.23 -0.89
N VAL A 60 8.85 0.24 -0.15
CA VAL A 60 7.60 -0.46 -0.46
C VAL A 60 6.53 -0.12 0.56
N PHE A 61 5.40 0.40 0.11
CA PHE A 61 4.26 0.70 0.96
C PHE A 61 3.20 -0.39 0.78
N ALA A 62 2.84 -1.04 1.88
CA ALA A 62 1.76 -2.01 1.96
C ALA A 62 0.46 -1.31 2.35
N ILE A 63 -0.55 -1.43 1.51
CA ILE A 63 -1.87 -0.80 1.64
C ILE A 63 -2.90 -1.89 1.88
N PHE A 64 -3.92 -1.59 2.69
CA PHE A 64 -4.92 -2.58 3.10
C PHE A 64 -6.36 -2.09 2.96
N ASP A 65 -7.25 -3.03 2.75
CA ASP A 65 -8.70 -2.90 2.88
C ASP A 65 -9.28 -1.65 2.19
N LYS A 66 -9.82 -0.70 2.96
CA LYS A 66 -10.50 0.48 2.43
C LYS A 66 -9.58 1.36 1.58
N ASP A 67 -8.32 1.49 1.95
CA ASP A 67 -7.36 2.30 1.20
C ASP A 67 -7.04 1.65 -0.15
N VAL A 68 -7.00 0.31 -0.22
CA VAL A 68 -6.87 -0.41 -1.49
C VAL A 68 -8.11 -0.20 -2.36
N GLN A 69 -9.31 -0.29 -1.78
CA GLN A 69 -10.56 -0.07 -2.51
C GLN A 69 -10.70 1.37 -3.04
N ASN A 70 -10.13 2.35 -2.35
CA ASN A 70 -10.10 3.75 -2.80
C ASN A 70 -9.12 3.97 -3.96
N LEU A 71 -8.00 3.24 -3.99
CA LEU A 71 -6.98 3.36 -5.03
C LEU A 71 -7.31 2.50 -6.26
N ALA A 72 -7.74 1.26 -6.03
CA ALA A 72 -8.06 0.27 -7.04
C ALA A 72 -9.59 0.12 -7.20
N MET A 73 -10.24 1.24 -7.57
CA MET A 73 -11.70 1.35 -7.63
C MET A 73 -12.34 0.42 -8.67
N GLU A 74 -11.59 0.05 -9.71
CA GLU A 74 -12.09 -0.81 -10.79
C GLU A 74 -11.73 -2.28 -10.52
N THR A 75 -10.51 -2.52 -10.04
CA THR A 75 -10.00 -3.88 -9.80
C THR A 75 -10.66 -4.56 -8.61
N CYS A 76 -10.97 -3.84 -7.51
CA CYS A 76 -11.60 -4.45 -6.34
C CYS A 76 -13.00 -5.05 -6.65
N PRO A 77 -13.92 -4.36 -7.35
CA PRO A 77 -15.19 -4.95 -7.80
C PRO A 77 -15.02 -6.20 -8.68
N VAL A 78 -14.00 -6.23 -9.54
CA VAL A 78 -13.71 -7.41 -10.39
C VAL A 78 -13.32 -8.60 -9.53
N LEU A 79 -12.41 -8.42 -8.57
CA LEU A 79 -12.02 -9.48 -7.62
C LEU A 79 -13.22 -10.00 -6.83
N LEU A 80 -14.07 -9.11 -6.32
CA LEU A 80 -15.29 -9.48 -5.61
C LEU A 80 -16.22 -10.35 -6.46
N SER A 81 -16.31 -10.07 -7.76
CA SER A 81 -17.16 -10.84 -8.67
C SER A 81 -16.69 -12.27 -8.92
N MET A 82 -15.40 -12.57 -8.67
CA MET A 82 -14.85 -13.92 -8.81
C MET A 82 -15.32 -14.85 -7.69
N GLY A 83 -15.63 -14.31 -6.51
CA GLY A 83 -16.21 -15.08 -5.38
C GLY A 83 -15.25 -16.07 -4.71
N GLU A 84 -13.96 -15.97 -5.02
CA GLU A 84 -12.86 -16.77 -4.48
C GLU A 84 -11.63 -15.90 -4.21
N SER A 85 -10.70 -16.39 -3.38
CA SER A 85 -9.45 -15.67 -3.12
C SER A 85 -8.59 -15.65 -4.37
N CYS A 86 -8.21 -14.45 -4.81
CA CYS A 86 -7.53 -14.22 -6.07
C CYS A 86 -6.73 -12.92 -6.01
N SER A 87 -5.84 -12.75 -6.98
CA SER A 87 -4.99 -11.57 -7.12
C SER A 87 -5.10 -11.01 -8.54
N LEU A 88 -5.20 -9.69 -8.66
CA LEU A 88 -5.21 -8.99 -9.96
C LEU A 88 -4.32 -7.76 -9.91
N TYR A 89 -3.62 -7.49 -11.02
CA TYR A 89 -2.88 -6.26 -11.18
C TYR A 89 -3.86 -5.11 -11.47
N PRO A 90 -3.78 -3.98 -10.72
CA PRO A 90 -4.68 -2.85 -10.94
C PRO A 90 -4.12 -1.93 -12.02
N ASP A 91 -4.52 -2.16 -13.28
CA ASP A 91 -4.11 -1.34 -14.43
C ASP A 91 -4.44 0.14 -14.24
N GLU A 92 -5.49 0.46 -13.48
CA GLU A 92 -5.85 1.85 -13.16
C GLU A 92 -4.73 2.60 -12.42
N MET A 93 -3.82 1.89 -11.76
CA MET A 93 -2.72 2.50 -11.02
C MET A 93 -1.64 3.09 -11.92
N GLU A 94 -1.55 2.68 -13.19
CA GLU A 94 -0.57 3.25 -14.14
C GLU A 94 -0.78 4.75 -14.35
N CYS A 95 -2.03 5.23 -14.22
CA CYS A 95 -2.37 6.64 -14.33
C CYS A 95 -1.78 7.51 -13.22
N PHE A 96 -1.43 6.93 -12.06
CA PHE A 96 -0.86 7.66 -10.92
C PHE A 96 0.68 7.73 -10.97
N TYR A 97 1.31 7.19 -12.02
CA TYR A 97 2.76 7.22 -12.16
C TYR A 97 3.31 8.65 -12.07
N GLY A 98 4.23 8.87 -11.13
CA GLY A 98 4.86 10.17 -10.92
C GLY A 98 4.01 11.17 -10.13
N ASP A 99 2.82 10.80 -9.67
CA ASP A 99 2.03 11.65 -8.77
C ASP A 99 2.59 11.61 -7.34
N ALA A 100 2.53 12.76 -6.68
CA ALA A 100 2.96 12.92 -5.31
C ALA A 100 1.80 12.67 -4.33
N TYR A 101 2.06 11.84 -3.33
CA TYR A 101 1.07 11.47 -2.32
C TYR A 101 1.62 11.66 -0.90
N ILE A 102 0.72 12.05 -0.01
CA ILE A 102 1.00 12.14 1.42
C ILE A 102 0.36 10.94 2.11
N TYR A 103 1.18 10.14 2.78
CA TYR A 103 0.74 8.96 3.51
C TYR A 103 1.05 9.08 4.99
N LYS A 104 0.17 8.54 5.83
CA LYS A 104 0.52 8.15 7.19
C LYS A 104 0.97 6.70 7.18
N VAL A 105 2.20 6.46 7.61
CA VAL A 105 2.81 5.13 7.62
C VAL A 105 3.26 4.73 9.02
N LYS A 106 3.32 3.42 9.27
CA LYS A 106 4.01 2.83 10.42
C LYS A 106 5.03 1.81 9.94
N LYS A 107 6.04 1.56 10.74
CA LYS A 107 7.06 0.55 10.44
C LYS A 107 6.42 -0.85 10.37
N ARG A 108 6.91 -1.65 9.43
CA ARG A 108 6.63 -3.09 9.33
C ARG A 108 7.96 -3.82 9.53
N ASP A 109 7.95 -4.94 10.24
CA ASP A 109 9.16 -5.70 10.57
C ASP A 109 9.54 -6.74 9.48
N ASP A 110 8.75 -6.81 8.41
CA ASP A 110 8.93 -7.73 7.29
C ASP A 110 9.47 -7.01 6.05
N ALA A 111 10.63 -7.47 5.59
CA ALA A 111 11.14 -7.15 4.27
C ALA A 111 10.54 -8.16 3.28
N ASP A 112 9.57 -7.73 2.49
CA ASP A 112 8.79 -8.64 1.64
C ASP A 112 9.19 -8.59 0.14
N PHE A 113 9.94 -7.57 -0.31
CA PHE A 113 10.25 -7.37 -1.73
C PHE A 113 11.64 -6.76 -1.94
N ASP A 114 12.52 -7.48 -2.65
CA ASP A 114 13.88 -7.04 -3.06
C ASP A 114 14.74 -6.45 -1.92
N ASP A 115 14.60 -6.97 -0.69
CA ASP A 115 15.25 -6.45 0.53
C ASP A 115 14.97 -4.95 0.80
N LEU A 116 13.93 -4.39 0.17
CA LEU A 116 13.52 -3.01 0.37
C LEU A 116 12.80 -2.86 1.71
N SER A 117 12.98 -1.69 2.32
CA SER A 117 12.25 -1.32 3.54
C SER A 117 10.76 -1.24 3.24
N SER A 118 9.95 -1.96 4.03
CA SER A 118 8.49 -1.95 3.92
C SER A 118 7.83 -1.15 5.04
N PHE A 119 6.79 -0.41 4.67
CA PHE A 119 5.98 0.36 5.61
C PHE A 119 4.50 0.08 5.38
N GLN A 120 3.73 -0.01 6.46
CA GLN A 120 2.28 -0.13 6.35
C GLN A 120 1.66 1.26 6.28
N VAL A 121 0.86 1.49 5.23
CA VAL A 121 -0.01 2.66 5.13
C VAL A 121 -1.18 2.50 6.10
N THR A 122 -1.42 3.55 6.87
CA THR A 122 -2.53 3.65 7.83
C THR A 122 -3.63 4.59 7.35
N SER A 123 -3.29 5.54 6.47
CA SER A 123 -4.26 6.39 5.77
C SER A 123 -3.58 7.18 4.66
N LEU A 124 -4.29 7.41 3.56
CA LEU A 124 -3.99 8.50 2.61
C LEU A 124 -4.38 9.87 3.20
N CYS A 125 -3.63 10.92 2.91
CA CYS A 125 -3.84 12.28 3.44
C CYS A 125 -4.12 13.33 2.37
N ASN A 126 -4.49 12.92 1.16
CA ASN A 126 -4.70 13.83 0.02
C ASN A 126 -6.12 14.46 -0.04
N GLU A 127 -6.83 14.55 1.10
CA GLU A 127 -8.14 15.24 1.22
C GLU A 127 -8.11 16.30 2.33
#